data_AF-A0A958YJR0-F1
#
_entry.id   AF-A0A958YJR0-F1
#
_cell.length_a   1.000
_cell.length_b   1.000
_cell.length_c   1.000
_cell.angle_alpha   90.00
_cell.angle_beta   90.00
_cell.angle_gamma   90.00
#
_symmetry.space_group_name_H-M   'P 1'
#
loop_
_entity.id
_entity.type
_entity.pdbx_description
1 polymer ?
#
loop_
_entity_poly.entity_id
_entity_poly.type
_entity_poly.pdbx_seq_one_letter_code
_entity_poly.pdbx_strand_id
1 'polypeptide(L)'
;MDDKNIIKAFNQGYTIQKHHPELAEKLLKGMEGQKSDFITAFIKGSGEYQKEMMKEPLKEIKLNYRLKEHDLPKIDREKNKDREKEK
;
A
#
# COMPACT_ATOMS: atom_id res chain seq x y z
N MET A 1 -6.20 21.55 22.85
CA MET A 1 -5.37 20.32 22.99
C MET A 1 -4.02 20.64 22.35
N ASP A 2 -2.89 20.34 22.99
CA ASP A 2 -1.58 20.72 22.44
C ASP A 2 -1.20 19.88 21.21
N ASP A 3 -0.61 20.49 20.19
CA ASP A 3 -0.16 19.80 18.96
C ASP A 3 0.79 18.64 19.25
N LYS A 4 1.61 18.76 20.30
CA LYS A 4 2.51 17.69 20.76
C LYS A 4 1.75 16.42 21.15
N ASN A 5 0.57 16.55 21.76
CA ASN A 5 -0.24 15.41 22.16
C ASN A 5 -0.89 14.74 20.96
N ILE A 6 -1.25 15.50 19.93
CA ILE A 6 -1.77 14.98 18.65
C ILE A 6 -0.69 14.17 17.93
N ILE A 7 0.51 14.72 17.80
CA ILE A 7 1.65 14.02 17.18
C ILE A 7 1.98 12.74 17.96
N LYS A 8 1.99 12.82 19.29
CA LYS A 8 2.25 11.65 20.14
C LYS A 8 1.18 10.56 19.95
N ALA A 9 -0.09 10.94 19.90
CA ALA A 9 -1.18 10.00 19.68
C ALA A 9 -1.06 9.29 18.33
N PHE A 10 -0.75 10.05 17.27
CA PHE A 10 -0.49 9.51 15.94
C PHE A 10 0.66 8.49 15.96
N ASN A 11 1.80 8.89 16.53
CA ASN A 11 2.97 8.02 16.60
C ASN A 11 2.68 6.75 17.41
N GLN A 12 1.92 6.87 18.51
CA GLN A 12 1.50 5.71 19.31
C GLN A 12 0.63 4.75 18.50
N GLY A 13 -0.37 5.26 17.78
CA GLY A 13 -1.21 4.43 16.91
C GLY A 13 -0.39 3.68 15.86
N TYR A 14 0.50 4.41 15.17
CA TYR A 14 1.40 3.84 14.18
C TYR A 14 2.30 2.74 14.76
N THR A 15 2.99 3.02 15.88
CA THR A 15 3.92 2.07 16.51
C THR A 15 3.19 0.84 17.05
N ILE A 16 2.03 1.01 17.69
CA ILE A 16 1.26 -0.12 18.22
C ILE A 16 0.74 -0.98 17.08
N GLN A 17 0.20 -0.39 16.01
CA GLN A 17 -0.23 -1.16 14.85
C GLN A 17 0.92 -1.96 14.22
N LYS A 18 2.13 -1.37 14.17
CA LYS A 18 3.33 -2.00 13.60
C LYS A 18 3.80 -3.22 14.38
N HIS A 19 3.83 -3.13 15.71
CA HIS A 19 4.44 -4.18 16.55
C HIS A 19 3.41 -5.11 17.22
N HIS A 20 2.19 -4.62 17.46
CA HIS A 20 1.14 -5.32 18.21
C HIS A 20 -0.24 -5.13 17.57
N PRO A 21 -0.49 -5.70 16.38
CA PRO A 21 -1.73 -5.47 15.63
C PRO A 21 -2.99 -5.93 16.37
N GLU A 22 -2.94 -7.03 17.12
CA GLU A 22 -4.07 -7.51 17.93
C GLU A 22 -4.41 -6.56 19.08
N LEU A 23 -3.40 -5.91 19.67
CA LEU A 23 -3.62 -4.89 20.70
C LEU A 23 -4.22 -3.63 20.07
N ALA A 24 -3.72 -3.23 18.90
CA ALA A 24 -4.26 -2.10 18.15
C ALA A 24 -5.75 -2.31 17.86
N GLU A 25 -6.15 -3.49 17.40
CA GLU A 25 -7.55 -3.82 17.13
C GLU A 25 -8.44 -3.70 18.38
N LYS A 26 -8.01 -4.27 19.51
CA LYS A 26 -8.75 -4.20 20.77
C LYS A 26 -8.89 -2.75 21.26
N LEU A 27 -7.84 -1.94 21.12
CA LEU A 27 -7.86 -0.52 21.48
C LEU A 27 -8.81 0.27 20.58
N LEU A 28 -8.73 0.07 19.26
CA LEU A 28 -9.61 0.75 18.30
C LEU A 28 -11.08 0.42 18.56
N LYS A 29 -11.40 -0.85 18.85
CA LYS A 29 -12.75 -1.28 19.21
C LYS A 29 -13.21 -0.67 20.54
N GLY A 30 -12.34 -0.58 21.54
CA GLY A 30 -12.66 0.06 22.82
C GLY A 30 -12.86 1.58 22.72
N MET A 31 -12.28 2.22 21.71
CA MET A 31 -12.41 3.65 21.42
C MET A 31 -13.56 3.97 20.46
N GLU A 32 -14.30 2.96 19.99
CA GLU A 32 -15.39 3.14 19.04
C GLU A 32 -16.49 4.04 19.64
N GLY A 33 -16.90 5.06 18.88
CA GLY A 33 -17.89 6.06 19.31
C GLY A 33 -17.34 7.18 20.21
N GLN A 34 -16.08 7.09 20.67
CA GLN A 34 -15.46 8.20 21.41
C GLN A 34 -14.95 9.28 20.46
N LYS A 35 -15.29 10.54 20.76
CA LYS A 35 -14.86 11.70 19.97
C LYS A 35 -13.84 12.51 20.77
N SER A 36 -12.56 12.31 20.45
CA SER A 36 -11.43 13.08 20.98
C SER A 36 -10.41 13.26 19.87
N ASP A 37 -9.76 14.43 19.81
CA ASP A 37 -8.73 14.69 18.81
C ASP A 37 -7.54 13.73 18.97
N PHE A 38 -7.24 13.33 20.21
CA PHE A 38 -6.25 12.30 20.52
C PHE A 38 -6.62 10.96 19.89
N ILE A 39 -7.86 10.51 20.10
CA ILE A 39 -8.35 9.23 19.55
C ILE A 39 -8.32 9.28 18.03
N THR A 40 -8.73 10.40 17.45
CA THR A 40 -8.71 10.61 16.00
C THR A 40 -7.28 10.52 15.44
N ALA A 41 -6.32 11.14 16.12
CA ALA A 41 -4.91 11.08 15.73
C ALA A 41 -4.34 9.67 15.88
N PHE A 42 -4.68 8.97 16.96
CA PHE A 42 -4.32 7.56 17.17
C PHE A 42 -4.84 6.66 16.04
N ILE A 43 -6.14 6.74 15.72
CA ILE A 43 -6.77 5.98 14.63
C ILE A 43 -6.07 6.27 13.30
N LYS A 44 -5.78 7.54 13.01
CA LYS A 44 -5.05 7.93 11.79
C LYS A 44 -3.66 7.30 11.73
N GLY A 45 -2.92 7.30 12.85
CA GLY A 45 -1.60 6.68 12.94
C GLY A 45 -1.64 5.17 12.66
N SER A 46 -2.57 4.46 13.29
CA SER A 46 -2.76 3.03 13.06
C SER A 46 -3.13 2.74 11.59
N GLY A 47 -4.03 3.53 11.01
CA GLY A 47 -4.45 3.38 9.62
C GLY A 47 -3.34 3.68 8.61
N GLU A 48 -2.39 4.57 8.94
CA GLU A 48 -1.29 4.90 8.04
C GLU A 48 -0.34 3.71 7.84
N TYR A 49 0.00 3.00 8.92
CA TYR A 49 0.79 1.77 8.81
C TYR A 49 0.08 0.69 7.98
N GLN A 50 -1.23 0.52 8.17
CA GLN A 50 -2.00 -0.43 7.36
C GLN A 50 -1.95 -0.08 5.86
N LYS A 51 -2.08 1.21 5.52
CA LYS A 51 -1.95 1.67 4.13
C LYS A 51 -0.54 1.43 3.58
N GLU A 52 0.49 1.61 4.38
CA GLU A 52 1.89 1.33 4.02
C GLU A 52 2.04 -0.15 3.64
N MET A 53 1.59 -1.06 4.51
CA MET A 53 1.59 -2.51 4.27
C MET A 53 0.80 -2.92 3.04
N MET A 54 -0.29 -2.21 2.71
CA MET A 54 -1.05 -2.47 1.47
C MET A 54 -0.37 -1.92 0.21
N LYS A 55 0.46 -0.87 0.33
CA LYS A 55 1.16 -0.24 -0.80
C LYS A 55 2.47 -0.94 -1.16
N GLU A 56 3.15 -1.56 -0.20
CA GLU A 56 4.38 -2.34 -0.46
C GLU A 56 4.20 -3.46 -1.50
N PRO A 57 3.20 -4.35 -1.40
CA PRO A 57 3.02 -5.40 -2.41
C PRO A 57 2.68 -4.83 -3.79
N LEU A 58 1.98 -3.70 -3.86
CA LEU A 58 1.66 -3.04 -5.13
C LEU A 58 2.89 -2.45 -5.83
N LYS A 59 3.93 -2.05 -5.09
CA LYS A 59 5.20 -1.57 -5.67
C LYS A 59 6.00 -2.72 -6.27
N GLU A 60 6.10 -3.86 -5.58
CA GLU A 60 6.77 -5.05 -6.11
C GLU A 60 6.08 -5.60 -7.36
N ILE A 61 4.74 -5.64 -7.35
CA ILE A 61 3.97 -6.09 -8.51
C ILE A 61 4.25 -5.18 -9.73
N LYS A 62 4.19 -3.86 -9.57
CA LYS A 62 4.46 -2.92 -10.67
C LYS A 62 5.89 -3.01 -11.20
N LEU A 63 6.88 -3.24 -10.33
CA LEU A 63 8.27 -3.42 -10.74
C LEU A 63 8.43 -4.70 -11.59
N ASN A 64 7.81 -5.81 -11.17
CA ASN A 64 7.84 -7.08 -11.89
C ASN A 64 7.17 -7.01 -13.28
N TYR A 65 6.08 -6.25 -13.44
CA TYR A 65 5.48 -6.03 -14.75
C TYR A 65 6.36 -5.19 -15.67
N ARG A 66 7.01 -4.13 -15.16
CA ARG A 66 7.90 -3.28 -15.97
C ARG A 66 9.17 -4.04 -16.42
N LEU A 67 9.68 -4.96 -15.61
CA LEU A 67 10.82 -5.81 -16.01
C LEU A 67 10.44 -6.82 -17.10
N LYS A 68 9.24 -7.41 -17.05
CA LYS A 68 8.76 -8.35 -18.06
C LYS A 68 8.52 -7.73 -19.44
N GLU A 69 8.20 -6.43 -19.52
CA GLU A 69 8.05 -5.75 -20.82
C GLU A 69 9.40 -5.55 -21.54
N HIS A 70 10.52 -5.55 -20.81
CA HIS A 70 11.85 -5.34 -21.38
C HIS A 70 12.51 -6.63 -21.92
N ASP A 71 12.01 -7.81 -21.54
CA ASP A 71 12.49 -9.13 -21.97
C ASP A 71 11.60 -9.80 -23.03
N LEU A 72 10.55 -9.12 -23.51
CA LEU A 72 9.78 -9.63 -24.64
C LEU A 72 10.64 -9.56 -25.91
N PRO A 73 10.93 -10.69 -26.58
CA PRO A 73 11.60 -10.64 -27.87
C PRO A 73 10.76 -9.80 -28.82
N LYS A 74 11.38 -8.76 -29.40
CA LYS A 74 10.78 -7.98 -30.49
C LYS A 74 10.41 -8.98 -31.58
N ILE A 75 9.12 -9.25 -31.74
CA ILE A 75 8.60 -10.04 -32.86
C ILE A 75 8.85 -9.18 -34.10
N ASP A 76 9.91 -9.51 -34.85
CA ASP A 76 10.19 -8.92 -36.14
C ASP A 76 9.07 -9.33 -37.10
N ARG A 77 8.20 -8.38 -37.44
CA ARG A 77 7.09 -8.56 -38.40
C ARG A 77 7.58 -8.47 -39.85
N GLU A 78 8.73 -9.04 -40.17
CA GLU A 78 9.25 -9.14 -41.54
C GLU A 78 9.46 -10.61 -41.92
N LYS A 79 8.36 -11.30 -42.25
CA LYS A 79 8.33 -12.46 -43.14
C LYS A 79 6.89 -12.94 -43.33
N ASN A 80 6.09 -12.15 -44.04
CA ASN A 80 4.84 -12.63 -44.65
C ASN A 80 4.45 -11.70 -45.81
N LYS A 81 5.36 -11.52 -46.78
CA LYS A 81 5.06 -10.81 -48.02
C LYS A 81 5.31 -11.59 -49.32
N ASP A 82 5.66 -12.88 -49.23
CA ASP A 82 6.02 -13.69 -50.41
C ASP A 82 5.22 -15.00 -50.53
N ARG A 83 3.92 -15.00 -50.23
CA ARG A 83 3.03 -16.16 -50.50
C ARG A 83 1.72 -15.85 -51.22
N GLU A 84 1.59 -14.69 -51.86
CA GLU A 84 0.42 -14.37 -52.71
C GLU A 84 0.76 -14.17 -54.20
N LYS A 85 1.84 -14.80 -54.69
CA LYS A 85 2.07 -14.92 -56.12
C LYS A 85 2.67 -16.26 -56.46
N GLU A 86 1.84 -17.29 -56.60
CA GLU A 86 1.91 -18.23 -57.72
C GLU A 86 0.71 -19.19 -57.71
N LYS A 87 -0.15 -18.98 -58.71
CA LYS A 87 -1.01 -19.93 -59.43
C LYS A 87 -2.13 -20.67 -58.70
#